data_AF-Q49VX0-F1
#
_entry.id   AF-Q49VX0-F1
#
_cell.length_a   1.000
_cell.length_b   1.000
_cell.length_c   1.000
_cell.angle_alpha   90.00
_cell.angle_beta   90.00
_cell.angle_gamma   90.00
#
_symmetry.space_group_name_H-M   'P 1'
#
loop_
_entity.id
_entity.type
_entity.pdbx_description
1 polymer ?
#
loop_
_entity_poly.entity_id
_entity_poly.type
_entity_poly.pdbx_seq_one_letter_code
_entity_poly.pdbx_strand_id
1 'polypeptide(L)' 'MKDINTFKIKQLLVNNNMSIKELAKETPVNYSYLLEILNHKKKPSIMLVMKIAKALNVEIDQISNISIKEEVR' A
#
# COMPACT_ATOMS: atom_id res chain seq x y z
N MET A 1 8.43 3.25 -13.62
CA MET A 1 7.33 2.43 -13.05
C MET A 1 7.74 1.95 -11.66
N LYS A 2 7.68 2.81 -10.64
CA LYS A 2 7.90 2.45 -9.23
C LYS A 2 7.08 3.41 -8.37
N ASP A 3 5.76 3.23 -8.42
CA ASP A 3 4.83 4.20 -7.86
C ASP A 3 4.48 3.87 -6.40
N ILE A 4 4.90 2.70 -5.89
CA ILE A 4 4.74 2.28 -4.49
C ILE A 4 6.02 1.64 -3.96
N ASN A 5 6.39 1.97 -2.72
CA ASN A 5 7.54 1.46 -2.00
C ASN A 5 7.13 0.22 -1.17
N THR A 6 7.12 -0.94 -1.83
CA THR A 6 6.75 -2.23 -1.21
C THR A 6 7.69 -2.63 -0.06
N PHE A 7 8.96 -2.23 -0.12
CA PHE A 7 9.93 -2.49 0.94
C PHE A 7 9.54 -1.74 2.21
N LYS A 8 9.25 -0.44 2.10
CA LYS A 8 8.79 0.37 3.23
C LYS A 8 7.50 -0.16 3.83
N ILE A 9 6.55 -0.63 3.02
CA ILE A 9 5.32 -1.26 3.51
C ILE A 9 5.63 -2.50 4.34
N LYS A 10 6.51 -3.39 3.85
CA LYS A 10 6.93 -4.59 4.60
C LYS A 10 7.62 -4.22 5.92
N GLN A 11 8.43 -3.17 5.95
CA GLN A 11 9.04 -2.68 7.19
C GLN A 11 7.99 -2.16 8.17
N LEU A 12 7.01 -1.37 7.72
CA LEU A 12 5.93 -0.85 8.57
C LEU A 12 5.08 -1.98 9.16
N LEU A 13 4.79 -3.02 8.38
CA LEU A 13 4.09 -4.22 8.86
C LEU A 13 4.84 -4.88 10.03
N VAL A 14 6.16 -5.08 9.89
CA VAL A 14 7.00 -5.63 10.96
C VAL A 14 7.01 -4.70 12.18
N ASN A 15 7.19 -3.40 11.99
CA ASN A 15 7.23 -2.43 13.08
C ASN A 15 5.91 -2.32 13.84
N ASN A 16 4.78 -2.51 13.15
CA ASN A 16 3.44 -2.47 13.73
C ASN A 16 2.98 -3.84 14.26
N ASN A 17 3.84 -4.86 14.24
CA ASN A 17 3.50 -6.24 14.56
C ASN A 17 2.23 -6.73 13.82
N MET A 18 2.08 -6.29 12.56
CA MET A 18 0.93 -6.52 11.71
C MET A 18 1.33 -7.43 10.54
N SER A 19 0.51 -8.43 10.26
CA SER A 19 0.69 -9.35 9.14
C SER A 19 0.05 -8.81 7.85
N ILE A 20 0.50 -9.32 6.71
CA ILE A 20 -0.12 -9.05 5.39
C ILE A 20 -1.60 -9.49 5.37
N LYS A 21 -1.96 -10.55 6.12
CA LYS A 21 -3.35 -11.01 6.24
C LYS A 21 -4.21 -10.00 7.00
N GLU A 22 -3.67 -9.37 8.04
CA GLU A 22 -4.37 -8.31 8.78
C GLU A 22 -4.50 -7.05 7.94
N LEU A 23 -3.45 -6.64 7.24
CA LEU A 23 -3.54 -5.51 6.29
C LEU A 23 -4.59 -5.75 5.19
N ALA A 24 -4.74 -7.00 4.73
CA ALA A 24 -5.79 -7.37 3.79
C ALA A 24 -7.21 -7.25 4.37
N LYS A 25 -7.39 -7.39 5.71
CA LYS A 25 -8.68 -7.15 6.36
C LYS A 25 -9.00 -5.66 6.48
N GLU A 26 -7.97 -4.83 6.65
CA GLU A 26 -8.08 -3.37 6.75
C GLU A 26 -8.17 -2.66 5.37
N THR A 27 -8.04 -3.41 4.28
CA THR A 27 -8.06 -2.89 2.91
C THR A 27 -9.15 -3.58 2.08
N PRO A 28 -9.63 -2.98 0.98
CA PRO A 28 -10.76 -3.53 0.22
C PRO A 28 -10.33 -4.68 -0.72
N VAL A 29 -9.16 -5.27 -0.51
CA VAL A 29 -8.57 -6.28 -1.38
C VAL A 29 -8.17 -7.51 -0.59
N ASN A 30 -8.25 -8.66 -1.24
CA ASN A 30 -7.87 -9.91 -0.61
C ASN A 30 -6.34 -10.04 -0.42
N TYR A 31 -5.95 -10.99 0.42
CA TYR A 31 -4.55 -11.31 0.71
C TYR A 31 -3.72 -11.60 -0.54
N SER A 32 -4.23 -12.39 -1.48
CA SER A 32 -3.51 -12.78 -2.70
C SER A 32 -3.17 -11.57 -3.56
N TYR A 33 -4.11 -10.65 -3.75
CA TYR A 33 -3.91 -9.43 -4.51
C TYR A 33 -2.90 -8.50 -3.82
N LEU A 34 -3.00 -8.37 -2.49
CA LEU A 34 -2.03 -7.60 -1.71
C LEU A 34 -0.61 -8.20 -1.84
N LEU A 35 -0.49 -9.52 -1.83
CA LEU A 35 0.78 -10.22 -2.02
C LEU A 35 1.35 -10.02 -3.44
N GLU A 36 0.50 -10.01 -4.46
CA GLU A 36 0.90 -9.69 -5.83
C GLU A 36 1.43 -8.25 -5.94
N ILE A 37 0.82 -7.29 -5.27
CA ILE A 37 1.31 -5.91 -5.19
C ILE A 37 2.68 -5.86 -4.50
N LEU A 38 2.80 -6.49 -3.33
CA LEU A 38 4.04 -6.50 -2.53
C LEU A 38 5.20 -7.23 -3.20
N ASN A 39 4.91 -8.05 -4.21
CA ASN A 39 5.89 -8.75 -5.04
C ASN A 39 6.03 -8.13 -6.45
N HIS A 40 5.54 -6.91 -6.66
CA HIS A 40 5.64 -6.16 -7.92
C HIS A 40 4.96 -6.84 -9.12
N LYS A 41 4.05 -7.79 -8.90
CA LYS A 41 3.29 -8.48 -9.96
C LYS A 41 2.08 -7.66 -10.43
N LYS A 42 1.53 -6.81 -9.56
CA LYS A 42 0.41 -5.91 -9.87
C LYS A 42 0.71 -4.50 -9.40
N LYS A 43 0.21 -3.52 -10.17
CA LYS A 43 0.21 -2.11 -9.79
C LYS A 43 -1.09 -1.81 -9.05
N PRO A 44 -1.05 -1.29 -7.81
CA PRO A 44 -2.24 -0.86 -7.10
C PRO A 44 -2.78 0.44 -7.71
N SER A 45 -4.08 0.68 -7.56
CA SER A 45 -4.65 2.02 -7.79
C SER A 45 -4.23 2.97 -6.66
N ILE A 46 -4.20 4.27 -6.95
CA ILE A 46 -4.01 5.33 -5.95
C ILE A 46 -4.96 5.22 -4.75
N MET A 47 -6.24 4.93 -4.99
CA MET A 47 -7.23 4.67 -3.94
C MET A 47 -6.80 3.53 -3.03
N LEU A 48 -6.21 2.46 -3.58
CA LEU A 48 -5.68 1.37 -2.77
C LEU A 48 -4.42 1.78 -2.00
N VAL A 49 -3.52 2.57 -2.60
CA VAL A 49 -2.34 3.10 -1.91
C VAL A 49 -2.75 3.98 -0.73
N MET A 50 -3.74 4.86 -0.89
CA MET A 50 -4.31 5.67 0.19
C MET A 50 -4.88 4.81 1.33
N LYS A 51 -5.59 3.73 0.99
CA LYS A 51 -6.13 2.80 2.01
C LYS A 51 -5.03 2.03 2.73
N ILE A 52 -3.97 1.62 2.04
CA ILE A 52 -2.79 1.00 2.66
C ILE A 52 -2.10 1.98 3.61
N ALA A 53 -1.89 3.23 3.18
CA ALA A 53 -1.30 4.28 4.02
C ALA A 53 -2.13 4.51 5.29
N LYS A 54 -3.45 4.62 5.15
CA LYS A 54 -4.40 4.74 6.25
C LYS A 54 -4.34 3.56 7.22
N ALA A 55 -4.35 2.33 6.70
CA ALA A 55 -4.28 1.12 7.52
C ALA A 55 -2.95 0.98 8.29
N LEU A 56 -1.86 1.51 7.73
CA LEU A 56 -0.54 1.55 8.37
C LEU A 56 -0.32 2.80 9.24
N ASN A 57 -1.31 3.70 9.30
CA ASN A 57 -1.25 4.99 10.00
C ASN A 57 -0.04 5.84 9.59
N VAL A 58 0.19 5.98 8.28
CA VAL A 58 1.25 6.80 7.70
C VAL A 58 0.71 7.68 6.57
N GLU A 59 1.44 8.74 6.26
CA GLU A 59 1.18 9.56 5.07
C GLU A 59 1.44 8.78 3.78
N ILE A 60 0.71 9.08 2.71
CA ILE A 60 0.87 8.41 1.42
C ILE A 60 2.30 8.56 0.87
N ASP A 61 2.89 9.74 1.04
CA ASP A 61 4.24 10.08 0.59
C ASP A 61 5.33 9.24 1.28
N GLN A 62 5.04 8.64 2.44
CA GLN A 62 5.97 7.74 3.12
C GLN A 62 6.11 6.41 2.39
N ILE A 63 5.07 5.95 1.69
CA ILE A 63 5.03 4.63 1.04
C ILE A 63 4.93 4.71 -0.48
N SER A 64 4.87 5.90 -1.05
CA SER A 64 4.61 6.13 -2.47
C SER A 64 5.08 7.53 -2.88
N ASN A 65 5.48 7.69 -4.15
CA ASN A 65 5.83 9.00 -4.71
C ASN A 65 4.69 9.57 -5.58
N ILE A 66 3.44 9.22 -5.28
CA ILE A 66 2.31 9.64 -6.13
C ILE A 66 1.99 11.12 -5.86
N SER A 67 2.13 11.94 -6.91
CA SER A 67 1.67 13.33 -6.88
C SER A 67 0.15 13.37 -6.99
N ILE A 68 -0.53 13.82 -5.94
CA ILE A 68 -2.02 13.85 -5.82
C ILE A 68 -2.66 14.80 -6.86
N LYS A 69 -1.87 15.52 -7.67
CA LYS A 69 -2.35 16.58 -8.57
C LYS A 69 -3.00 16.13 -9.89
N GLU A 70 -2.90 14.87 -10.31
CA GLU A 70 -3.31 14.50 -11.68
C GLU A 70 -4.71 13.88 -11.83
N GLU A 71 -5.40 13.54 -10.73
CA GLU A 71 -6.64 12.74 -10.82
C GLU A 71 -7.94 13.51 -10.50
N VAL A 72 -7.83 14.81 -10.21
CA VAL A 72 -8.99 15.73 -10.18
C VAL A 72 -9.02 16.51 -11.49
N ARG A 73 -9.36 15.84 -12.58
CA ARG A 73 -9.72 16.44 -13.86
C ARG A 73 -11.03 15.86 -14.35
#